data_AF-A0A2I8VRF4-F1
#
_entry.id   AF-A0A2I8VRF4-F1
#
_cell.length_a   1.000
_cell.length_b   1.000
_cell.length_c   1.000
_cell.angle_alpha   90.00
_cell.angle_beta   90.00
_cell.angle_gamma   90.00
#
_symmetry.space_group_name_H-M   'P 1'
#
loop_
_entity.id
_entity.type
_entity.pdbx_description
1 polymer ?
#
loop_
_entity_poly.entity_id
_entity_poly.type
_entity_poly.pdbx_seq_one_letter_code
_entity_poly.pdbx_strand_id
1 'polypeptide(L)'
;MTNAITVKNWWTEVTKALLLGFIALAVLLHQTFIQGAGFVPTGASQLMLWVTVVGIVGYATLRRDLTVGYWLSALTGLLYLAFTGILMAGLLGPLPSDGPAIGFVLGPLAQGLYAVVLIVVAVLALRERGTTDEVRQRSARGAEDPQ
;
A
#
# COMPACT_ATOMS: atom_id res chain seq x y z
N MET A 1 19.60 -8.21 32.57
CA MET A 1 19.65 -7.77 31.16
C MET A 1 18.29 -8.04 30.55
N THR A 2 17.37 -7.08 30.66
CA THR A 2 15.99 -7.24 30.21
C THR A 2 15.98 -7.04 28.71
N ASN A 3 15.71 -8.10 27.95
CA ASN A 3 15.47 -8.02 26.51
C ASN A 3 14.32 -7.03 26.29
N ALA A 4 14.63 -5.84 25.78
CA ALA A 4 13.65 -4.97 25.15
C ALA A 4 13.18 -5.68 23.88
N ILE A 5 12.25 -6.62 24.04
CA ILE A 5 11.42 -7.09 22.94
C ILE A 5 10.56 -5.87 22.60
N THR A 6 11.06 -5.06 21.69
CA THR A 6 10.25 -4.07 20.99
C THR A 6 9.11 -4.88 20.38
N VAL A 7 7.93 -4.83 21.01
CA VAL A 7 6.73 -5.48 20.47
C VAL A 7 6.47 -4.78 19.15
N LYS A 8 6.95 -5.39 18.07
CA LYS A 8 6.87 -4.81 16.73
C LYS A 8 5.39 -4.71 16.41
N ASN A 9 4.92 -3.50 16.10
CA ASN A 9 3.50 -3.27 15.80
C ASN A 9 3.08 -4.22 14.66
N TRP A 10 2.19 -5.16 14.98
CA TRP A 10 1.70 -6.18 14.04
C TRP A 10 1.17 -5.55 12.75
N TRP A 11 0.40 -4.46 12.85
CA TRP A 11 -0.14 -3.76 11.68
C TRP A 11 0.92 -3.14 10.80
N THR A 12 2.06 -2.75 11.37
CA THR A 12 3.19 -2.23 10.58
C THR A 12 3.79 -3.33 9.72
N GLU A 13 3.91 -4.55 10.24
CA GLU A 13 4.39 -5.70 9.46
C GLU A 13 3.38 -6.15 8.41
N VAL A 14 2.09 -6.12 8.74
CA VAL A 14 1.02 -6.37 7.76
C VAL A 14 1.05 -5.31 6.65
N THR A 15 1.20 -4.02 6.98
CA THR A 15 1.31 -2.93 5.99
C THR A 15 2.51 -3.15 5.07
N LYS A 16 3.67 -3.54 5.63
CA LYS A 16 4.88 -3.87 4.87
C LYS A 16 4.67 -5.06 3.93
N ALA A 17 4.02 -6.11 4.38
CA ALA A 17 3.73 -7.29 3.57
C ALA A 17 2.79 -6.97 2.41
N LEU A 18 1.71 -6.22 2.68
CA LEU A 18 0.77 -5.74 1.67
C LEU A 18 1.47 -4.85 0.64
N LEU A 19 2.29 -3.90 1.09
CA LEU A 19 3.07 -3.04 0.20
C LEU A 19 3.99 -3.81 -0.75
N LEU A 20 4.70 -4.83 -0.24
CA LEU A 20 5.53 -5.69 -1.09
C LEU A 20 4.70 -6.40 -2.16
N GLY A 21 3.51 -6.91 -1.78
CA GLY A 21 2.56 -7.49 -2.73
C GLY A 21 2.14 -6.50 -3.81
N PHE A 22 1.81 -5.27 -3.43
CA PHE A 22 1.45 -4.19 -4.36
C PHE A 22 2.59 -3.79 -5.30
N ILE A 23 3.82 -3.68 -4.80
CA ILE A 23 5.00 -3.38 -5.61
C ILE A 23 5.20 -4.49 -6.65
N ALA A 24 5.19 -5.76 -6.22
CA ALA A 24 5.36 -6.90 -7.13
C ALA A 24 4.26 -6.94 -8.20
N LEU A 25 3.01 -6.71 -7.79
CA LEU A 25 1.87 -6.71 -8.70
C LEU A 25 1.91 -5.54 -9.69
N ALA A 26 2.26 -4.34 -9.24
CA ALA A 26 2.39 -3.16 -10.09
C ALA A 26 3.51 -3.33 -11.13
N VAL A 27 4.65 -3.91 -10.74
CA VAL A 27 5.74 -4.26 -11.68
C VAL A 27 5.26 -5.27 -12.71
N LEU A 28 4.58 -6.34 -12.27
CA LEU A 28 4.04 -7.36 -13.17
C LEU A 28 3.05 -6.75 -14.18
N LEU A 29 2.09 -5.95 -13.70
CA LEU A 29 1.12 -5.28 -14.57
C LEU A 29 1.79 -4.29 -15.53
N HIS A 30 2.76 -3.52 -15.04
CA HIS A 30 3.53 -2.61 -15.89
C HIS A 30 4.22 -3.34 -17.05
N GLN A 31 4.85 -4.49 -16.78
CA GLN A 31 5.44 -5.35 -17.82
C GLN A 31 4.37 -5.85 -18.79
N THR A 32 3.22 -6.32 -18.30
CA THR A 32 2.12 -6.78 -19.15
C THR A 32 1.58 -5.67 -20.07
N PHE A 33 1.44 -4.43 -19.58
CA PHE A 33 1.00 -3.31 -20.43
C PHE A 33 2.04 -2.93 -21.49
N ILE A 34 3.33 -2.96 -21.15
CA ILE A 34 4.40 -2.66 -22.11
C ILE A 34 4.48 -3.74 -23.19
N GLN A 35 4.45 -5.01 -22.80
CA GLN A 35 4.64 -6.15 -23.69
C GLN A 35 3.38 -6.49 -24.50
N GLY A 36 2.19 -6.31 -23.91
CA GLY A 36 0.91 -6.65 -24.53
C GLY A 36 0.33 -5.60 -25.49
N ALA A 37 0.69 -4.32 -25.35
CA ALA A 37 0.08 -3.23 -26.12
C ALA A 37 0.87 -2.80 -27.37
N GLY A 38 1.88 -3.56 -27.81
CA GLY A 38 2.63 -3.20 -29.03
C GLY A 38 3.35 -1.84 -28.93
N PHE A 39 4.07 -1.60 -27.82
CA PHE A 39 4.96 -0.45 -27.63
C PHE A 39 4.35 0.95 -27.48
N VAL A 40 3.04 1.10 -27.20
CA VAL A 40 2.47 2.42 -26.85
C VAL A 40 2.28 2.53 -25.33
N PRO A 41 3.07 3.37 -24.62
CA PRO A 41 2.83 3.66 -23.21
C PRO A 41 1.43 4.23 -23.03
N THR A 42 0.54 3.47 -22.41
CA THR A 42 -0.79 3.97 -22.03
C THR A 42 -0.69 4.75 -20.71
N GLY A 43 -1.66 5.63 -20.43
CA GLY A 43 -1.75 6.30 -19.12
C GLY A 43 -1.78 5.32 -17.93
N ALA A 44 -2.30 4.11 -18.14
CA ALA A 44 -2.25 3.02 -17.16
C ALA A 44 -0.85 2.54 -16.81
N SER A 45 0.03 2.37 -17.81
CA SER A 45 1.42 1.92 -17.59
C SER A 45 2.22 2.92 -16.75
N GLN A 46 1.98 4.22 -16.94
CA GLN A 46 2.60 5.30 -16.16
C GLN A 46 2.07 5.30 -14.72
N LEU A 47 0.77 5.05 -14.52
CA LEU A 47 0.18 5.00 -13.20
C LEU A 47 0.69 3.80 -12.39
N MET A 48 0.94 2.65 -13.03
CA MET A 48 1.63 1.50 -12.39
C MET A 48 3.07 1.79 -12.01
N LEU A 49 3.79 2.59 -12.82
CA LEU A 49 5.12 3.06 -12.45
C LEU A 49 5.06 3.93 -11.18
N TRP A 50 4.11 4.86 -11.10
CA TRP A 50 3.90 5.68 -9.92
C TRP A 50 3.53 4.87 -8.68
N VAL A 51 2.62 3.91 -8.80
CA VAL A 51 2.29 2.96 -7.72
C VAL A 51 3.55 2.25 -7.22
N THR A 52 4.39 1.78 -8.14
CA THR A 52 5.65 1.09 -7.80
C THR A 52 6.60 2.00 -7.05
N VAL A 53 6.83 3.21 -7.55
CA VAL A 53 7.73 4.20 -6.94
C VAL A 53 7.25 4.60 -5.55
N VAL A 54 5.98 5.00 -5.42
CA VAL A 54 5.38 5.40 -4.14
C VAL A 54 5.41 4.23 -3.15
N GLY A 55 5.11 3.01 -3.62
CA GLY A 55 5.18 1.80 -2.80
C GLY A 55 6.59 1.52 -2.28
N ILE A 56 7.62 1.61 -3.13
CA ILE A 56 9.03 1.40 -2.73
C ILE A 56 9.46 2.44 -1.70
N VAL A 57 9.17 3.72 -1.94
CA VAL A 57 9.51 4.80 -1.00
C VAL A 57 8.75 4.65 0.32
N GLY A 58 7.46 4.29 0.26
CA GLY A 58 6.63 4.01 1.44
C GLY A 58 7.17 2.84 2.25
N TYR A 59 7.58 1.77 1.59
CA TYR A 59 8.20 0.61 2.24
C TYR A 59 9.56 0.94 2.87
N ALA A 60 10.42 1.67 2.16
CA ALA A 60 11.74 2.08 2.67
C ALA A 60 11.64 3.00 3.89
N THR A 61 10.64 3.89 3.91
CA THR A 61 10.39 4.80 5.04
C THR A 61 9.71 4.08 6.21
N LEU A 62 8.81 3.11 5.97
CA LEU A 62 8.26 2.23 7.00
C LEU A 62 9.31 1.32 7.65
N ARG A 63 10.36 0.90 6.92
CA ARG A 63 11.49 0.18 7.53
C ARG A 63 12.21 0.99 8.61
N ARG A 64 12.12 2.32 8.54
CA ARG A 64 12.67 3.26 9.53
C ARG A 64 11.61 3.78 10.52
N ASP A 65 10.42 3.19 10.53
CA ASP A 65 9.29 3.58 11.39
C ASP A 65 8.85 5.06 11.27
N LEU A 66 9.05 5.64 10.08
CA LEU A 66 8.70 7.03 9.81
C LEU A 66 7.21 7.16 9.48
N THR A 67 6.58 8.20 10.06
CA THR A 67 5.18 8.55 9.82
C THR A 67 4.83 8.67 8.33
N VAL A 68 5.75 9.24 7.53
CA VAL A 68 5.58 9.38 6.08
C VAL A 68 5.35 8.05 5.38
N GLY A 69 5.88 6.94 5.91
CA GLY A 69 5.71 5.61 5.33
C GLY A 69 4.27 5.12 5.37
N TYR A 70 3.52 5.42 6.44
CA TYR A 70 2.10 5.09 6.54
C TYR A 70 1.27 5.89 5.53
N TRP A 71 1.56 7.18 5.38
CA TRP A 71 0.91 8.04 4.38
C TRP A 71 1.17 7.57 2.95
N LEU A 72 2.41 7.21 2.64
CA LEU A 72 2.78 6.67 1.33
C LEU A 72 2.15 5.29 1.07
N SER A 73 1.94 4.49 2.12
CA SER A 73 1.21 3.21 2.02
C SER A 73 -0.25 3.44 1.64
N ALA A 74 -0.93 4.37 2.33
CA ALA A 74 -2.30 4.75 2.00
C ALA A 74 -2.38 5.33 0.57
N LEU A 75 -1.43 6.20 0.19
CA LEU A 75 -1.34 6.75 -1.16
C LEU A 75 -1.15 5.65 -2.23
N THR A 76 -0.33 4.64 -1.95
CA THR A 76 -0.16 3.48 -2.84
C THR A 76 -1.50 2.78 -3.08
N GLY A 77 -2.26 2.53 -2.01
CA GLY A 77 -3.61 1.96 -2.12
C GLY A 77 -4.58 2.86 -2.91
N LEU A 78 -4.55 4.17 -2.70
CA LEU A 78 -5.39 5.12 -3.43
C LEU A 78 -5.07 5.17 -4.93
N LEU A 79 -3.79 5.17 -5.29
CA LEU A 79 -3.37 5.10 -6.69
C LEU A 79 -3.85 3.79 -7.34
N TYR A 80 -3.80 2.69 -6.59
CA TYR A 80 -4.29 1.40 -7.07
C TYR A 80 -5.82 1.35 -7.23
N LEU A 81 -6.56 2.02 -6.34
CA LEU A 81 -8.01 2.21 -6.49
C LEU A 81 -8.33 3.05 -7.72
N ALA A 82 -7.58 4.14 -7.96
CA ALA A 82 -7.75 4.96 -9.15
C ALA A 82 -7.50 4.13 -10.43
N PHE A 83 -6.43 3.33 -10.44
CA PHE A 83 -6.16 2.39 -11.53
C PHE A 83 -7.34 1.43 -11.79
N THR A 84 -7.83 0.80 -10.72
CA THR A 84 -8.93 -0.16 -10.79
C THR A 84 -10.21 0.50 -11.29
N GLY A 85 -10.49 1.72 -10.83
CA GLY A 85 -11.63 2.52 -11.29
C GLY A 85 -11.54 2.88 -12.78
N ILE A 86 -10.35 3.28 -13.24
CA ILE A 86 -10.08 3.58 -14.66
C ILE A 86 -10.30 2.33 -15.52
N LEU A 87 -9.81 1.16 -15.06
CA LEU A 87 -10.03 -0.13 -15.72
C LEU A 87 -11.52 -0.47 -15.83
N MET A 88 -12.26 -0.39 -14.71
CA MET A 88 -13.69 -0.71 -14.68
C MET A 88 -14.56 0.27 -15.48
N ALA A 89 -14.13 1.52 -15.60
CA ALA A 89 -14.79 2.50 -16.45
C ALA A 89 -14.55 2.28 -17.96
N GLY A 90 -13.72 1.30 -18.34
CA GLY A 90 -13.40 1.02 -19.75
C GLY A 90 -12.56 2.11 -20.42
N LEU A 91 -11.95 3.02 -19.65
CA LEU A 91 -11.20 4.17 -20.16
C LEU A 91 -9.87 3.78 -20.82
N LEU A 92 -9.46 2.51 -20.70
CA LEU A 92 -8.23 1.97 -21.29
C LEU A 92 -8.49 1.16 -22.56
N GLY A 93 -9.73 1.19 -23.08
CA GLY A 93 -10.18 0.42 -24.23
C GLY A 93 -11.01 -0.81 -23.83
N PRO A 94 -11.69 -1.45 -24.80
CA PRO A 94 -12.43 -2.66 -24.58
C PRO A 94 -11.46 -3.74 -24.13
N LEU A 95 -11.63 -4.17 -22.89
CA LEU A 95 -10.91 -5.30 -22.36
C LEU A 95 -11.28 -6.56 -23.19
N PRO A 96 -10.32 -7.48 -23.42
CA PRO A 96 -10.50 -8.59 -24.35
C PRO A 96 -11.69 -9.48 -23.92
N SER A 97 -12.67 -9.61 -24.80
CA SER A 97 -13.93 -10.35 -24.58
C SER A 97 -13.76 -11.86 -24.46
N ASP A 98 -12.58 -12.37 -24.79
CA ASP A 98 -12.35 -13.79 -25.07
C ASP A 98 -11.80 -14.55 -23.84
N GLY A 99 -11.70 -13.87 -22.69
CA GLY A 99 -11.32 -14.46 -21.40
C GLY A 99 -12.53 -14.89 -20.55
N PRO A 100 -12.34 -15.76 -19.55
CA PRO A 100 -13.43 -16.16 -18.66
C PRO A 100 -14.01 -14.93 -17.93
N ALA A 101 -15.28 -14.60 -18.24
CA ALA A 101 -15.98 -13.38 -17.79
C ALA A 101 -15.93 -13.15 -16.27
N ILE A 102 -15.84 -14.23 -15.47
CA ILE A 102 -15.73 -14.18 -14.02
C ILE A 102 -14.37 -13.62 -13.55
N GLY A 103 -13.25 -14.01 -14.19
CA GLY A 103 -11.92 -13.50 -13.85
C GLY A 103 -11.75 -12.01 -14.19
N PHE A 104 -12.53 -11.55 -15.15
CA PHE A 104 -12.49 -10.18 -15.67
C PHE A 104 -13.20 -9.17 -14.76
N VAL A 105 -14.31 -9.57 -14.13
CA VAL A 105 -15.05 -8.72 -13.19
C VAL A 105 -14.53 -8.89 -11.76
N LEU A 106 -14.24 -10.12 -11.35
CA LEU A 106 -13.74 -10.37 -10.00
C LEU A 106 -12.27 -9.96 -9.82
N GLY A 107 -11.47 -9.98 -10.89
CA GLY A 107 -10.05 -9.59 -10.84
C GLY A 107 -9.85 -8.16 -10.34
N PRO A 108 -10.41 -7.14 -11.02
CA PRO A 108 -10.25 -5.76 -10.58
C PRO A 108 -11.01 -5.48 -9.27
N LEU A 109 -12.15 -6.12 -8.99
CA LEU A 109 -12.83 -5.97 -7.70
C LEU A 109 -11.98 -6.50 -6.53
N ALA A 110 -11.37 -7.67 -6.68
CA ALA A 110 -10.46 -8.23 -5.67
C ALA A 110 -9.23 -7.33 -5.47
N GLN A 111 -8.70 -6.75 -6.54
CA GLN A 111 -7.62 -5.78 -6.47
C GLN A 111 -8.03 -4.48 -5.75
N GLY A 112 -9.24 -3.97 -6.03
CA GLY A 112 -9.81 -2.82 -5.32
C GLY A 112 -9.99 -3.08 -3.83
N LEU A 113 -10.52 -4.25 -3.46
CA LEU A 113 -10.62 -4.68 -2.06
C LEU A 113 -9.24 -4.78 -1.40
N TYR A 114 -8.26 -5.34 -2.10
CA TYR A 114 -6.89 -5.42 -1.59
C TYR A 114 -6.30 -4.02 -1.32
N ALA A 115 -6.62 -3.04 -2.18
CA ALA A 115 -6.17 -1.66 -2.01
C ALA A 115 -6.84 -0.97 -0.82
N VAL A 116 -8.14 -1.23 -0.60
CA VAL A 116 -8.86 -0.79 0.61
C VAL A 116 -8.21 -1.38 1.87
N VAL A 117 -7.87 -2.66 1.85
CA VAL A 117 -7.20 -3.31 3.00
C VAL A 117 -5.86 -2.63 3.31
N LEU A 118 -5.04 -2.34 2.29
CA LEU A 118 -3.78 -1.61 2.51
C LEU A 118 -4.01 -0.25 3.17
N ILE A 119 -4.99 0.53 2.71
CA ILE A 119 -5.32 1.84 3.28
C ILE A 119 -5.73 1.69 4.75
N VAL A 120 -6.65 0.76 5.04
CA VAL A 120 -7.15 0.54 6.40
C VAL A 120 -6.04 0.12 7.34
N VAL A 121 -5.22 -0.86 6.95
CA VAL A 121 -4.11 -1.35 7.78
C VAL A 121 -3.07 -0.24 8.00
N ALA A 122 -2.75 0.57 6.98
CA ALA A 122 -1.83 1.68 7.14
C ALA A 122 -2.34 2.73 8.14
N VAL A 123 -3.65 3.03 8.12
CA VAL A 123 -4.29 3.95 9.08
C VAL A 123 -4.30 3.37 10.49
N LEU A 124 -4.62 2.08 10.65
CA LEU A 124 -4.59 1.41 11.94
C LEU A 124 -3.18 1.40 12.54
N ALA A 125 -2.18 1.06 11.72
CA ALA A 125 -0.78 1.07 12.14
C ALA A 125 -0.31 2.47 12.59
N LEU A 126 -0.75 3.52 11.88
CA LEU A 126 -0.47 4.90 12.25
C LEU A 126 -1.12 5.29 13.59
N ARG A 127 -2.38 4.88 13.82
CA ARG A 127 -3.10 5.18 15.08
C ARG A 127 -2.43 4.53 16.29
N GLU A 128 -2.04 3.26 16.18
CA GLU A 128 -1.38 2.56 17.29
C GLU A 128 -0.02 3.14 17.65
N ARG A 129 0.73 3.62 16.65
CA ARG A 129 1.98 4.35 16.87
C ARG A 129 1.75 5.61 17.71
N GLY A 130 0.71 6.39 17.39
CA GLY A 130 0.33 7.59 18.16
C GLY A 130 0.04 7.28 19.62
N THR A 131 -0.76 6.24 19.89
CA THR A 131 -1.07 5.80 21.25
C THR A 131 0.18 5.37 22.02
N THR A 132 1.11 4.67 21.38
CA THR A 132 2.37 4.23 22.01
C THR A 132 3.28 5.41 22.36
N ASP A 133 3.40 6.38 21.45
CA ASP A 133 4.20 7.59 21.66
C ASP A 133 3.63 8.44 22.82
N GLU A 134 2.30 8.57 22.92
CA GLU A 134 1.62 9.28 24.02
C GLU A 134 1.87 8.62 25.38
N VAL A 135 1.75 7.29 25.47
CA VAL A 135 2.02 6.55 26.72
C VAL A 135 3.47 6.74 27.16
N ARG A 136 4.43 6.60 26.22
CA ARG A 136 5.86 6.80 26.52
C ARG A 136 6.15 8.23 27.01
N GLN A 137 5.53 9.24 26.39
CA GLN A 137 5.68 10.63 26.85
C GLN A 137 5.11 10.85 28.25
N ARG A 138 3.95 10.25 28.58
CA ARG A 138 3.36 10.34 29.93
C ARG A 138 4.24 9.67 30.98
N SER A 139 4.78 8.48 30.69
CA SER A 139 5.70 7.79 31.59
C SER A 139 7.00 8.55 31.81
N ALA A 140 7.55 9.20 30.77
CA ALA A 140 8.74 10.03 30.90
C ALA A 140 8.49 11.25 31.81
N ARG A 141 7.36 11.94 31.65
CA ARG A 141 6.98 13.08 32.50
C ARG A 141 6.73 12.68 33.96
N GLY A 142 6.07 11.55 34.20
CA GLY A 142 5.83 11.05 35.56
C GLY A 142 7.09 10.62 36.31
N ALA A 143 8.19 10.33 35.60
CA ALA A 143 9.48 10.01 36.21
C ALA A 143 10.30 11.26 36.59
N GLU A 144 9.99 12.42 36.01
CA GLU A 144 10.66 13.70 36.30
C GLU A 144 10.05 14.43 37.52
N ASP A 145 8.92 13.95 38.04
CA ASP A 145 8.22 14.51 39.20
C ASP A 145 8.16 13.50 40.38
N PRO A 146 9.31 13.05 40.93
CA PRO A 146 9.33 12.22 42.12
C PRO A 146 9.03 13.08 43.35
N GLN A 147 7.81 12.94 43.88
CA GLN A 147 7.46 13.44 45.21
C GLN A 147 8.20 12.67 46.31
#